data_AF-A0A8F1MDD2-F1
#
_entry.id   AF-A0A8F1MDD2-F1
#
_cell.length_a   1.000
_cell.length_b   1.000
_cell.length_c   1.000
_cell.angle_alpha   90.00
_cell.angle_beta   90.00
_cell.angle_gamma   90.00
#
_symmetry.space_group_name_H-M   'P 1'
#
loop_
_entity.id
_entity.type
_entity.pdbx_description
1 polymer ?
#
loop_
_entity_poly.entity_id
_entity_poly.type
_entity_poly.pdbx_seq_one_letter_code
_entity_poly.pdbx_strand_id
1 'polypeptide(L)'
;MKSCSSLFAFAISFAITIQPVSLAAGYPDSYVTNDILWYKENDSTTCSGSSSNGVSGSDNQEKIWGYLRNAGLSAEQTAGVMANIQAESGFSPTRHEVGQGWGSGGWGLAQWTFGRRTLIANKIPSELKKYYSQEYGGAPNDKGMVDSIPVEDNDKLLIFELEYLVQEGTERPVTACGFGTASNSWGFFKTLETVDDATVFWHDDFEKSAMTKDEVKNIRGTAAQKIYERFNGTGGSGGGCSSSSGGGDFIGYVKRYAWPENKGSYR
;
A
#
# COMPACT_ATOMS: atom_id res chain seq x y z
N MET A 1 -0.65 -18.33 28.91
CA MET A 1 0.16 -17.64 27.87
C MET A 1 0.35 -18.62 26.72
N LYS A 2 -0.35 -18.45 25.60
CA LYS A 2 -0.17 -19.34 24.45
C LYS A 2 1.14 -18.93 23.78
N SER A 3 2.13 -19.82 23.78
CA SER A 3 3.35 -19.67 23.00
C SER A 3 2.95 -19.61 21.52
N CYS A 4 3.25 -18.50 20.84
CA CYS A 4 3.13 -18.41 19.39
C CYS A 4 4.21 -19.34 18.79
N SER A 5 3.81 -20.51 18.30
CA SER A 5 4.71 -21.38 17.54
C SER A 5 5.15 -20.65 16.27
N SER A 6 6.45 -20.33 16.19
CA SER A 6 7.09 -19.78 15.01
C SER A 6 6.94 -20.75 13.85
N LEU A 7 6.01 -20.47 12.93
CA LEU A 7 6.09 -21.01 11.58
C LEU A 7 7.33 -20.40 10.96
N PHE A 8 8.37 -21.21 10.78
CA PHE A 8 9.59 -20.85 10.07
C PHE A 8 9.24 -20.49 8.62
N ALA A 9 9.00 -19.21 8.36
CA ALA A 9 9.21 -18.63 7.05
C ALA A 9 10.70 -18.32 6.94
N PHE A 10 11.41 -18.94 5.99
CA PHE A 10 12.77 -18.54 5.64
C PHE A 10 12.71 -17.14 5.05
N ALA A 11 12.84 -16.12 5.89
CA ALA A 11 13.08 -14.74 5.50
C ALA A 11 14.32 -14.28 6.26
N ILE A 12 15.48 -14.54 5.66
CA ILE A 12 16.77 -14.08 6.18
C ILE A 12 17.28 -12.98 5.26
N SER A 13 17.42 -11.81 5.90
CA SER A 13 18.34 -10.72 5.59
C SER A 13 18.27 -10.14 4.18
N PHE A 14 17.52 -9.03 4.08
CA PHE A 14 18.01 -7.93 3.26
C PHE A 14 19.41 -7.57 3.75
N ALA A 15 20.43 -7.88 2.94
CA ALA A 15 21.71 -7.21 3.07
C ALA A 15 21.43 -5.73 2.82
N ILE A 16 21.34 -4.95 3.89
CA ILE A 16 21.45 -3.50 3.81
C ILE A 16 22.87 -3.27 3.30
N THR A 17 23.05 -3.18 1.99
CA THR A 17 24.20 -2.43 1.49
C THR A 17 24.00 -1.05 2.05
N ILE A 18 24.78 -0.71 3.07
CA ILE A 18 24.86 0.62 3.63
C ILE A 18 25.37 1.46 2.47
N GLN A 19 24.45 2.00 1.66
CA GLN A 19 24.79 3.09 0.77
C GLN A 19 25.30 4.19 1.70
N PRO A 20 26.50 4.74 1.46
CA PRO A 20 27.06 5.73 2.36
C PRO A 20 26.03 6.85 2.54
N VAL A 21 25.75 7.20 3.79
CA VAL A 21 25.06 8.42 4.15
C VAL A 21 25.92 9.54 3.59
N SER A 22 25.56 9.99 2.38
CA SER A 22 26.16 11.18 1.81
C SER A 22 25.73 12.32 2.71
N LEU A 23 26.69 12.79 3.50
CA LEU A 23 26.59 14.01 4.28
C LEU A 23 26.10 15.12 3.34
N ALA A 24 25.01 15.77 3.74
CA ALA A 24 24.32 16.88 3.10
C ALA A 24 25.15 17.62 2.02
N ALA A 25 24.92 17.28 0.75
CA ALA A 25 24.99 18.28 -0.30
C ALA A 25 23.64 19.00 -0.27
N GLY A 26 23.67 20.30 0.03
CA GLY A 26 22.49 21.13 0.25
C GLY A 26 21.40 20.87 -0.79
N TYR A 27 20.22 20.51 -0.29
CA TYR A 27 19.00 20.49 -1.08
C TYR A 27 18.80 21.92 -1.61
N PRO A 28 18.74 22.16 -2.94
CA PRO A 28 18.51 23.50 -3.43
C PRO A 28 17.09 23.92 -3.01
N ASP A 29 17.07 24.98 -2.21
CA ASP A 29 15.89 25.74 -1.80
C ASP A 29 15.33 26.47 -3.04
N SER A 30 14.53 25.76 -3.84
CA SER A 30 13.67 26.26 -4.93
C SER A 30 12.98 25.02 -5.52
N TYR A 31 11.71 24.69 -5.31
CA TYR A 31 10.51 25.52 -5.37
C TYR A 31 9.46 24.99 -4.37
N VAL A 32 9.02 25.85 -3.46
CA VAL A 32 7.63 25.81 -3.00
C VAL A 32 6.84 26.59 -4.04
N THR A 33 6.24 25.87 -4.99
CA THR A 33 5.11 26.40 -5.75
C THR A 33 3.93 25.48 -5.46
N ASN A 34 2.93 26.04 -4.77
CA ASN A 34 1.61 25.46 -4.69
C ASN A 34 0.99 25.50 -6.09
N ASP A 35 1.33 24.54 -6.95
CA ASP A 35 0.67 24.30 -8.22
C ASP A 35 0.01 22.93 -8.19
N ILE A 36 -1.16 22.89 -7.55
CA ILE A 36 -2.11 21.78 -7.66
C ILE A 36 -2.58 21.76 -9.13
N LEU A 37 -1.91 21.00 -9.97
CA LEU A 37 -2.33 20.74 -11.35
C LEU A 37 -3.48 19.74 -11.35
N TRP A 38 -4.71 20.25 -11.39
CA TRP A 38 -5.85 19.51 -11.91
C TRP A 38 -5.66 19.36 -13.42
N TYR A 39 -5.56 18.13 -13.91
CA TYR A 39 -5.45 17.89 -15.35
C TYR A 39 -6.65 18.47 -16.11
N LYS A 40 -6.42 19.00 -17.31
CA LYS A 40 -7.41 19.29 -18.36
C LYS A 40 -6.81 18.90 -19.71
N GLU A 41 -7.58 18.23 -20.55
CA GLU A 41 -7.25 17.96 -21.96
C GLU A 41 -8.55 18.20 -22.76
N ASN A 42 -8.74 19.24 -23.59
CA ASN A 42 -7.84 20.13 -24.31
C ASN A 42 -8.41 21.57 -24.33
N ASP A 43 -7.55 22.51 -23.94
CA ASP A 43 -7.69 23.97 -23.85
C ASP A 43 -8.21 24.52 -22.50
N SER A 44 -7.29 25.07 -21.70
CA SER A 44 -7.49 26.03 -20.58
C SER A 44 -8.63 25.77 -19.56
N THR A 45 -8.30 25.18 -18.42
CA THR A 45 -9.14 25.02 -17.21
C THR A 45 -10.51 24.30 -17.33
N THR A 46 -10.58 22.99 -17.05
CA THR A 46 -11.78 22.27 -16.55
C THR A 46 -11.26 21.14 -15.69
N CYS A 47 -11.68 21.16 -14.44
CA CYS A 47 -11.35 20.20 -13.41
C CYS A 47 -11.61 18.77 -13.94
N SER A 48 -10.55 17.99 -14.17
CA SER A 48 -10.70 16.55 -14.29
C SER A 48 -11.21 16.01 -12.96
N GLY A 49 -12.30 15.26 -13.06
CA GLY A 49 -13.11 14.84 -11.92
C GLY A 49 -12.29 14.17 -10.81
N SER A 50 -12.78 14.36 -9.58
CA SER A 50 -12.42 13.55 -8.43
C SER A 50 -12.35 12.08 -8.84
N SER A 51 -11.19 11.44 -8.68
CA SER A 51 -11.15 9.99 -8.71
C SER A 51 -12.07 9.51 -7.57
N SER A 52 -13.07 8.72 -7.90
CA SER A 52 -14.08 8.25 -6.95
C SER A 52 -13.50 7.40 -5.80
N ASN A 53 -12.18 7.12 -5.86
CA ASN A 53 -11.50 6.14 -5.04
C ASN A 53 -10.36 6.74 -4.17
N GLY A 54 -10.10 8.05 -4.25
CA GLY A 54 -9.06 8.71 -3.43
C GLY A 54 -7.63 8.53 -3.95
N VAL A 55 -7.47 8.19 -5.23
CA VAL A 55 -6.17 8.09 -5.91
C VAL A 55 -5.96 9.36 -6.70
N SER A 56 -5.26 10.32 -6.10
CA SER A 56 -4.81 11.56 -6.74
C SER A 56 -3.37 11.82 -6.29
N GLY A 57 -2.47 12.15 -7.22
CA GLY A 57 -1.07 12.34 -6.93
C GLY A 57 -0.17 12.03 -8.12
N SER A 58 1.06 12.52 -8.06
CA SER A 58 2.10 12.36 -9.08
C SER A 58 2.99 11.14 -8.85
N ASP A 59 2.98 10.57 -7.64
CA ASP A 59 3.73 9.39 -7.24
C ASP A 59 2.86 8.33 -6.53
N ASN A 60 3.38 7.11 -6.34
CA ASN A 60 2.65 6.03 -5.68
C ASN A 60 2.43 6.30 -4.18
N GLN A 61 3.28 7.10 -3.53
CA GLN A 61 3.16 7.39 -2.09
C GLN A 61 1.91 8.24 -1.81
N GLU A 62 1.71 9.31 -2.58
CA GLU A 62 0.53 10.17 -2.52
C GLU A 62 -0.76 9.38 -2.76
N LYS A 63 -0.73 8.50 -3.77
CA LYS A 63 -1.87 7.64 -4.16
C LYS A 63 -2.22 6.63 -3.06
N ILE A 64 -1.23 5.95 -2.49
CA ILE A 64 -1.43 5.01 -1.39
C ILE A 64 -1.95 5.72 -0.14
N TRP A 65 -1.38 6.88 0.20
CA TRP A 65 -1.85 7.69 1.33
C TRP A 65 -3.33 8.04 1.17
N GLY A 66 -3.70 8.65 0.03
CA GLY A 66 -5.07 9.04 -0.26
C GLY A 66 -6.06 7.88 -0.19
N TYR A 67 -5.72 6.74 -0.81
CA TYR A 67 -6.55 5.54 -0.79
C TYR A 67 -6.76 5.00 0.63
N LEU A 68 -5.69 4.83 1.41
CA LEU A 68 -5.76 4.27 2.76
C LEU A 68 -6.53 5.17 3.73
N ARG A 69 -6.40 6.50 3.58
CA ARG A 69 -7.19 7.47 4.35
C ARG A 69 -8.68 7.39 3.96
N ASN A 70 -8.99 7.24 2.67
CA ASN A 70 -10.35 7.03 2.19
C ASN A 70 -10.94 5.68 2.65
N ALA A 71 -10.11 4.65 2.80
CA ALA A 71 -10.49 3.37 3.42
C ALA A 71 -10.76 3.48 4.95
N GLY A 72 -10.60 4.68 5.52
CA GLY A 72 -10.97 5.00 6.89
C GLY A 72 -9.90 4.65 7.92
N LEU A 73 -8.63 4.54 7.52
CA LEU A 73 -7.49 4.51 8.44
C LEU A 73 -7.17 5.91 8.95
N SER A 74 -6.65 6.05 10.17
CA SER A 74 -6.07 7.29 10.72
C SER A 74 -4.75 7.67 10.00
N ALA A 75 -4.22 8.88 10.22
CA ALA A 75 -2.93 9.27 9.63
C ALA A 75 -1.78 8.42 10.17
N GLU A 76 -1.82 8.09 11.46
CA GLU A 76 -0.86 7.21 12.14
C GLU A 76 -0.90 5.80 11.57
N GLN A 77 -2.12 5.27 11.39
CA GLN A 77 -2.36 3.95 10.78
C GLN A 77 -1.86 3.92 9.33
N THR A 78 -2.22 4.92 8.52
CA THR A 78 -1.77 5.03 7.13
C THR A 78 -0.24 5.08 7.05
N ALA A 79 0.41 5.89 7.88
CA ALA A 79 1.86 5.98 7.94
C ALA A 79 2.52 4.63 8.30
N GLY A 80 1.95 3.89 9.25
CA GLY A 80 2.44 2.56 9.64
C GLY A 80 2.34 1.52 8.52
N VAL A 81 1.23 1.50 7.76
CA VAL A 81 1.11 0.62 6.57
C VAL A 81 2.13 1.03 5.50
N MET A 82 2.22 2.33 5.19
CA MET A 82 3.09 2.84 4.13
C MET A 82 4.58 2.59 4.42
N ALA A 83 5.02 2.67 5.68
CA ALA A 83 6.39 2.36 6.04
C ALA A 83 6.76 0.88 5.81
N ASN A 84 5.79 -0.02 6.04
CA ASN A 84 5.98 -1.42 5.70
C ASN A 84 6.02 -1.62 4.19
N ILE A 85 5.07 -1.05 3.43
CA ILE A 85 5.09 -1.08 1.95
C ILE A 85 6.41 -0.51 1.39
N GLN A 86 6.93 0.56 1.98
CA GLN A 86 8.22 1.14 1.58
C GLN A 86 9.35 0.11 1.70
N ALA A 87 9.43 -0.59 2.84
CA ALA A 87 10.45 -1.58 3.11
C ALA A 87 10.28 -2.84 2.24
N GLU A 88 9.04 -3.23 1.94
CA GLU A 88 8.72 -4.42 1.16
C GLU A 88 8.94 -4.21 -0.35
N SER A 89 8.46 -3.11 -0.90
CA SER A 89 8.37 -2.94 -2.35
C SER A 89 8.99 -1.65 -2.89
N GLY A 90 9.26 -0.67 -2.02
CA GLY A 90 9.51 0.70 -2.45
C GLY A 90 8.28 1.34 -3.10
N PHE A 91 7.08 0.97 -2.64
CA PHE A 91 5.78 1.42 -3.17
C PHE A 91 5.45 0.95 -4.60
N SER A 92 6.10 -0.11 -5.08
CA SER A 92 5.84 -0.66 -6.40
C SER A 92 4.85 -1.82 -6.35
N PRO A 93 3.75 -1.77 -7.13
CA PRO A 93 2.78 -2.86 -7.20
C PRO A 93 3.25 -4.04 -8.07
N THR A 94 4.47 -3.99 -8.63
CA THR A 94 5.00 -5.11 -9.43
C THR A 94 6.26 -5.73 -8.85
N ARG A 95 6.80 -5.16 -7.77
CA ARG A 95 8.09 -5.56 -7.21
C ARG A 95 8.14 -7.06 -6.93
N HIS A 96 9.18 -7.72 -7.44
CA HIS A 96 9.50 -9.10 -7.12
C HIS A 96 10.67 -9.16 -6.12
N GLU A 97 10.64 -10.14 -5.22
CA GLU A 97 11.67 -10.31 -4.20
C GLU A 97 13.07 -10.46 -4.81
N VAL A 98 14.00 -9.64 -4.33
CA VAL A 98 15.37 -9.63 -4.82
C VAL A 98 16.07 -10.95 -4.45
N GLY A 99 16.72 -11.58 -5.42
CA GLY A 99 17.47 -12.82 -5.20
C GLY A 99 16.63 -14.10 -5.30
N GLN A 100 15.31 -14.00 -5.45
CA GLN A 100 14.44 -15.15 -5.70
C GLN A 100 14.17 -15.35 -7.19
N GLY A 101 14.06 -16.61 -7.61
CA GLY A 101 13.59 -16.96 -8.95
C GLY A 101 12.12 -16.56 -9.16
N TRP A 102 11.72 -16.29 -10.40
CA TRP A 102 10.32 -15.99 -10.71
C TRP A 102 9.38 -17.10 -10.22
N GLY A 103 8.25 -16.73 -9.63
CA GLY A 103 7.32 -17.67 -9.00
C GLY A 103 7.72 -18.14 -7.59
N SER A 104 8.90 -17.74 -7.10
CA SER A 104 9.33 -17.90 -5.70
C SER A 104 9.46 -16.54 -5.03
N GLY A 105 9.36 -16.50 -3.69
CA GLY A 105 9.45 -15.24 -2.93
C GLY A 105 8.22 -14.35 -3.00
N GLY A 106 8.37 -13.13 -2.50
CA GLY A 106 7.37 -12.07 -2.45
C GLY A 106 7.08 -11.40 -3.78
N TRP A 107 5.87 -10.86 -3.92
CA TRP A 107 5.46 -10.02 -5.06
C TRP A 107 4.49 -8.91 -4.63
N GLY A 108 4.56 -7.76 -5.29
CA GLY A 108 3.64 -6.64 -5.10
C GLY A 108 3.99 -5.74 -3.91
N LEU A 109 3.07 -4.83 -3.59
CA LEU A 109 3.22 -3.77 -2.57
C LEU A 109 3.63 -4.30 -1.20
N ALA A 110 2.98 -5.39 -0.77
CA ALA A 110 3.15 -6.00 0.55
C ALA A 110 3.80 -7.39 0.45
N GLN A 111 4.59 -7.62 -0.61
CA GLN A 111 5.38 -8.82 -0.85
C GLN A 111 4.64 -10.13 -0.50
N TRP A 112 3.45 -10.32 -1.07
CA TRP A 112 2.69 -11.56 -0.87
C TRP A 112 3.54 -12.77 -1.28
N THR A 113 3.69 -13.73 -0.36
CA THR A 113 4.50 -14.94 -0.52
C THR A 113 3.63 -16.21 -0.52
N PHE A 114 4.21 -17.33 -0.98
CA PHE A 114 3.58 -18.67 -0.94
C PHE A 114 2.15 -18.68 -1.53
N GLY A 115 1.20 -19.34 -0.84
CA GLY A 115 -0.19 -19.41 -1.27
C GLY A 115 -0.86 -18.04 -1.40
N ARG A 116 -0.46 -17.04 -0.60
CA ARG A 116 -1.00 -15.68 -0.70
C ARG A 116 -0.63 -15.02 -2.04
N ARG A 117 0.62 -15.22 -2.50
CA ARG A 117 1.07 -14.78 -3.84
C ARG A 117 0.22 -15.40 -4.94
N THR A 118 -0.04 -16.70 -4.86
CA THR A 118 -0.88 -17.41 -5.84
C THR A 118 -2.31 -16.86 -5.85
N LEU A 119 -2.88 -16.58 -4.68
CA LEU A 119 -4.25 -16.06 -4.56
C LEU A 119 -4.40 -14.67 -5.21
N ILE A 120 -3.51 -13.73 -4.90
CA ILE A 120 -3.56 -12.40 -5.52
C ILE A 120 -3.27 -12.49 -7.02
N ALA A 121 -2.26 -13.27 -7.43
CA ALA A 121 -1.91 -13.43 -8.85
C ALA A 121 -3.11 -13.94 -9.67
N ASN A 122 -3.88 -14.89 -9.15
CA ASN A 122 -5.06 -15.42 -9.84
C ASN A 122 -6.21 -14.40 -9.98
N LYS A 123 -6.21 -13.32 -9.20
CA LYS A 123 -7.21 -12.26 -9.25
C LYS A 123 -6.82 -11.06 -10.10
N ILE A 124 -5.56 -10.99 -10.57
CA ILE A 124 -5.09 -9.89 -11.41
C ILE A 124 -5.94 -9.82 -12.69
N PRO A 125 -6.49 -8.64 -13.04
CA PRO A 125 -7.24 -8.44 -14.28
C PRO A 125 -6.44 -8.87 -15.51
N SER A 126 -7.14 -9.44 -16.49
CA SER A 126 -6.52 -10.04 -17.68
C SER A 126 -5.58 -9.09 -18.44
N GLU A 127 -5.97 -7.83 -18.53
CA GLU A 127 -5.27 -6.74 -19.22
C GLU A 127 -3.98 -6.32 -18.49
N LEU A 128 -3.90 -6.53 -17.17
CA LEU A 128 -2.75 -6.22 -16.34
C LEU A 128 -1.84 -7.44 -16.13
N LYS A 129 -2.32 -8.65 -16.48
CA LYS A 129 -1.65 -9.93 -16.18
C LYS A 129 -0.23 -10.02 -16.74
N LYS A 130 0.07 -9.31 -17.84
CA LYS A 130 1.41 -9.19 -18.43
C LYS A 130 2.46 -8.60 -17.46
N TYR A 131 2.04 -7.75 -16.51
CA TYR A 131 2.91 -7.14 -15.50
C TYR A 131 3.21 -8.05 -14.31
N TYR A 132 2.46 -9.15 -14.16
CA TYR A 132 2.84 -10.24 -13.27
C TYR A 132 3.92 -11.09 -13.95
N SER A 133 5.11 -10.53 -14.08
CA SER A 133 6.28 -11.20 -14.66
C SER A 133 7.60 -10.68 -14.07
N GLN A 134 8.68 -11.43 -14.29
CA GLN A 134 10.01 -11.02 -13.82
C GLN A 134 10.50 -9.73 -14.49
N GLU A 135 10.11 -9.49 -15.74
CA GLU A 135 10.49 -8.32 -16.53
C GLU A 135 10.08 -7.00 -15.85
N TYR A 136 8.90 -6.99 -15.23
CA TYR A 136 8.34 -5.81 -14.56
C TYR A 136 8.55 -5.81 -13.04
N GLY A 137 9.25 -6.83 -12.52
CA GLY A 137 9.48 -7.03 -11.08
C GLY A 137 10.70 -6.31 -10.50
N GLY A 138 11.34 -5.44 -11.27
CA GLY A 138 12.56 -4.72 -10.89
C GLY A 138 12.36 -3.69 -9.77
N ALA A 139 13.47 -3.04 -9.39
CA ALA A 139 13.44 -1.92 -8.44
C ALA A 139 12.66 -0.73 -9.04
N PRO A 140 11.81 -0.05 -8.25
CA PRO A 140 11.14 1.15 -8.72
C PRO A 140 12.07 2.36 -8.77
N ASN A 141 11.64 3.38 -9.51
CA ASN A 141 12.16 4.74 -9.45
C ASN A 141 11.71 5.46 -8.16
N ASP A 142 12.12 6.73 -8.01
CA ASP A 142 11.80 7.55 -6.83
C ASP A 142 10.30 7.79 -6.61
N LYS A 143 9.46 7.55 -7.63
CA LYS A 143 8.00 7.65 -7.56
C LYS A 143 7.32 6.33 -7.17
N GLY A 144 8.09 5.28 -6.91
CA GLY A 144 7.57 3.93 -6.65
C GLY A 144 7.10 3.19 -7.90
N MET A 145 7.43 3.68 -9.11
CA MET A 145 6.97 3.14 -10.39
C MET A 145 8.10 2.45 -11.15
N VAL A 146 7.77 1.63 -12.14
CA VAL A 146 8.73 1.07 -13.10
C VAL A 146 8.53 1.77 -14.45
N ASP A 147 9.58 2.38 -14.99
CA ASP A 147 9.48 3.28 -16.16
C ASP A 147 8.93 2.61 -17.44
N SER A 148 9.07 1.28 -17.56
CA SER A 148 8.52 0.50 -18.68
C SER A 148 7.02 0.22 -18.56
N ILE A 149 6.38 0.58 -17.44
CA ILE A 149 4.95 0.41 -17.20
C ILE A 149 4.27 1.77 -17.42
N PRO A 150 3.27 1.87 -18.32
CA PRO A 150 2.45 3.07 -18.44
C PRO A 150 1.83 3.45 -17.10
N VAL A 151 1.83 4.74 -16.76
CA VAL A 151 1.31 5.24 -15.47
C VAL A 151 -0.12 4.76 -15.20
N GLU A 152 -0.97 4.74 -16.24
CA GLU A 152 -2.35 4.24 -16.13
C GLU A 152 -2.41 2.77 -15.67
N ASP A 153 -1.55 1.91 -16.22
CA ASP A 153 -1.52 0.49 -15.87
C ASP A 153 -0.89 0.27 -14.48
N ASN A 154 0.13 1.05 -14.11
CA ASN A 154 0.65 1.09 -12.74
C ASN A 154 -0.46 1.46 -11.74
N ASP A 155 -1.24 2.49 -12.04
CA ASP A 155 -2.30 2.98 -11.14
C ASP A 155 -3.43 1.95 -10.97
N LYS A 156 -3.79 1.25 -12.05
CA LYS A 156 -4.75 0.13 -11.97
C LYS A 156 -4.23 -1.02 -11.12
N LEU A 157 -2.96 -1.39 -11.26
CA LEU A 157 -2.31 -2.41 -10.41
C LEU A 157 -2.26 -1.95 -8.96
N LEU A 158 -1.91 -0.70 -8.72
CA LEU A 158 -1.84 -0.10 -7.39
C LEU A 158 -3.20 -0.17 -6.69
N ILE A 159 -4.27 0.26 -7.37
CA ILE A 159 -5.64 0.18 -6.84
C ILE A 159 -6.04 -1.27 -6.57
N PHE A 160 -5.81 -2.17 -7.52
CA PHE A 160 -6.12 -3.59 -7.37
C PHE A 160 -5.46 -4.20 -6.12
N GLU A 161 -4.18 -3.94 -5.91
CA GLU A 161 -3.45 -4.48 -4.76
C GLU A 161 -3.90 -3.85 -3.44
N LEU A 162 -4.21 -2.55 -3.41
CA LEU A 162 -4.73 -1.87 -2.23
C LEU A 162 -6.14 -2.36 -1.86
N GLU A 163 -7.00 -2.62 -2.84
CA GLU A 163 -8.31 -3.26 -2.63
C GLU A 163 -8.15 -4.67 -2.07
N TYR A 164 -7.25 -5.48 -2.65
CA TYR A 164 -6.97 -6.82 -2.17
C TYR A 164 -6.40 -6.82 -0.75
N LEU A 165 -5.49 -5.89 -0.43
CA LEU A 165 -4.90 -5.71 0.89
C LEU A 165 -5.95 -5.40 1.97
N VAL A 166 -6.90 -4.51 1.68
CA VAL A 166 -8.02 -4.20 2.57
C VAL A 166 -8.95 -5.41 2.72
N GLN A 167 -9.35 -6.03 1.60
CA GLN A 167 -10.20 -7.22 1.60
C GLN A 167 -9.58 -8.33 2.47
N GLU A 168 -8.32 -8.69 2.20
CA GLU A 168 -7.60 -9.71 2.94
C GLU A 168 -7.55 -9.38 4.44
N GLY A 169 -7.28 -8.12 4.80
CA GLY A 169 -7.31 -7.65 6.19
C GLY A 169 -8.67 -7.83 6.87
N THR A 170 -9.78 -7.66 6.15
CA THR A 170 -11.13 -7.85 6.70
C THR A 170 -11.55 -9.31 6.83
N GLU A 171 -10.91 -10.21 6.07
CA GLU A 171 -11.23 -11.64 6.03
C GLU A 171 -10.31 -12.49 6.93
N ARG A 172 -9.08 -12.02 7.20
CA ARG A 172 -8.11 -12.77 8.02
C ARG A 172 -8.23 -12.46 9.52
N PRO A 173 -7.97 -13.45 10.40
CA PRO A 173 -7.91 -13.21 11.84
C PRO A 173 -6.69 -12.37 12.22
N VAL A 174 -6.71 -11.82 13.44
CA VAL A 174 -5.50 -11.24 14.05
C VAL A 174 -4.52 -12.36 14.39
N THR A 175 -3.27 -12.18 13.97
CA THR A 175 -2.16 -13.12 14.16
C THR A 175 -0.91 -12.47 14.75
N ALA A 176 -0.84 -11.13 14.82
CA ALA A 176 0.23 -10.42 15.51
C ALA A 176 0.30 -10.79 17.00
N CYS A 177 1.48 -11.24 17.44
CA CYS A 177 1.67 -11.65 18.83
C CYS A 177 1.87 -10.41 19.73
N GLY A 178 1.31 -10.44 20.95
CA GLY A 178 1.39 -9.33 21.91
C GLY A 178 0.43 -8.17 21.64
N PHE A 179 -0.51 -8.35 20.71
CA PHE A 179 -1.69 -7.52 20.54
C PHE A 179 -2.94 -8.28 21.02
N GLY A 180 -4.05 -7.56 21.16
CA GLY A 180 -5.33 -8.14 21.56
C GLY A 180 -5.98 -9.00 20.46
N THR A 181 -7.24 -9.38 20.67
CA THR A 181 -8.02 -10.15 19.70
C THR A 181 -9.14 -9.31 19.13
N ALA A 182 -9.46 -9.48 17.84
CA ALA A 182 -10.66 -8.95 17.21
C ALA A 182 -11.26 -9.95 16.22
N SER A 183 -12.40 -9.60 15.62
CA SER A 183 -13.06 -10.39 14.58
C SER A 183 -12.21 -10.56 13.32
N ASN A 184 -11.45 -9.54 12.93
CA ASN A 184 -10.51 -9.57 11.82
C ASN A 184 -9.35 -8.60 12.06
N SER A 185 -8.29 -8.77 11.28
CA SER A 185 -7.09 -7.93 11.35
C SER A 185 -7.38 -6.45 11.12
N TRP A 186 -8.10 -6.12 10.05
CA TRP A 186 -8.35 -4.72 9.66
C TRP A 186 -9.13 -3.97 10.74
N GLY A 187 -10.10 -4.62 11.35
CA GLY A 187 -10.88 -4.09 12.47
C GLY A 187 -10.03 -3.81 13.69
N PHE A 188 -9.11 -4.72 14.05
CA PHE A 188 -8.15 -4.47 15.14
C PHE A 188 -7.19 -3.33 14.78
N PHE A 189 -6.65 -3.33 13.56
CA PHE A 189 -5.70 -2.32 13.12
C PHE A 189 -6.26 -0.89 13.27
N LYS A 190 -7.55 -0.72 12.99
CA LYS A 190 -8.26 0.55 13.13
C LYS A 190 -8.41 1.04 14.57
N THR A 191 -8.12 0.22 15.58
CA THR A 191 -8.11 0.66 17.00
C THR A 191 -6.75 1.16 17.46
N LEU A 192 -5.72 1.10 16.61
CA LEU A 192 -4.37 1.52 16.97
C LEU A 192 -4.24 3.03 16.82
N GLU A 193 -3.70 3.69 17.84
CA GLU A 193 -3.66 5.17 17.90
C GLU A 193 -2.28 5.74 17.59
N THR A 194 -1.21 4.95 17.72
CA THR A 194 0.15 5.42 17.54
C THR A 194 0.77 4.92 16.24
N VAL A 195 1.66 5.73 15.66
CA VAL A 195 2.44 5.35 14.46
C VAL A 195 3.23 4.07 14.73
N ASP A 196 3.84 3.95 15.90
CA ASP A 196 4.64 2.79 16.27
C ASP A 196 3.80 1.51 16.39
N ASP A 197 2.66 1.56 17.08
CA ASP A 197 1.80 0.39 17.24
C ASP A 197 1.21 -0.04 15.90
N ALA A 198 0.79 0.92 15.06
CA ALA A 198 0.34 0.62 13.70
C ALA A 198 1.45 -0.05 12.87
N THR A 199 2.67 0.50 12.91
CA THR A 199 3.81 -0.04 12.15
C THR A 199 4.15 -1.47 12.58
N VAL A 200 4.24 -1.71 13.90
CA VAL A 200 4.59 -3.02 14.46
C VAL A 200 3.46 -4.02 14.26
N PHE A 201 2.21 -3.62 14.48
CA PHE A 201 1.08 -4.51 14.24
C PHE A 201 1.04 -4.94 12.78
N TRP A 202 1.15 -4.01 11.84
CA TRP A 202 1.13 -4.35 10.41
C TRP A 202 2.23 -5.34 10.07
N HIS A 203 3.46 -5.08 10.53
CA HIS A 203 4.58 -5.99 10.36
C HIS A 203 4.28 -7.39 10.92
N ASP A 204 3.88 -7.49 12.19
CA ASP A 204 3.70 -8.78 12.88
C ASP A 204 2.46 -9.55 12.40
N ASP A 205 1.50 -8.87 11.79
CA ASP A 205 0.24 -9.45 11.35
C ASP A 205 0.22 -9.81 9.87
N PHE A 206 0.80 -8.94 9.02
CA PHE A 206 0.75 -9.06 7.57
C PHE A 206 2.06 -9.59 6.97
N GLU A 207 3.21 -9.07 7.39
CA GLU A 207 4.52 -9.33 6.76
C GLU A 207 5.25 -10.53 7.40
N LYS A 208 5.28 -10.56 8.74
CA LYS A 208 5.92 -11.59 9.59
C LYS A 208 7.36 -11.89 9.20
N SER A 209 8.19 -10.86 9.09
CA SER A 209 9.63 -11.04 8.95
C SER A 209 10.27 -11.51 10.26
N ALA A 210 11.55 -11.87 10.21
CA ALA A 210 12.33 -12.26 11.40
C ALA A 210 12.72 -11.08 12.31
N MET A 211 12.40 -9.83 11.96
CA MET A 211 12.74 -8.67 12.79
C MET A 211 12.00 -8.68 14.12
N THR A 212 12.71 -8.30 15.19
CA THR A 212 12.12 -8.04 16.50
C THR A 212 11.28 -6.77 16.47
N LYS A 213 10.35 -6.63 17.42
CA LYS A 213 9.51 -5.42 17.55
C LYS A 213 10.34 -4.14 17.65
N ASP A 214 11.46 -4.19 18.38
CA ASP A 214 12.32 -3.02 18.56
C ASP A 214 13.06 -2.67 17.25
N GLU A 215 13.51 -3.67 16.48
CA GLU A 215 14.08 -3.43 15.15
C GLU A 215 13.05 -2.84 14.19
N VAL A 216 11.81 -3.34 14.22
CA VAL A 216 10.71 -2.81 13.41
C VAL A 216 10.43 -1.36 13.78
N LYS A 217 10.33 -1.02 15.07
CA LYS A 217 10.15 0.36 15.52
C LYS A 217 11.29 1.27 15.07
N ASN A 218 12.54 0.83 15.27
CA ASN A 218 13.71 1.65 14.95
C ASN A 218 13.86 1.90 13.45
N ILE A 219 13.54 0.91 12.60
CA ILE A 219 13.70 1.02 11.14
C ILE A 219 12.41 1.55 10.51
N ARG A 220 11.34 0.76 10.59
CA ARG A 220 10.06 1.05 9.93
C ARG A 220 9.29 2.11 10.70
N GLY A 221 9.34 2.14 12.03
CA GLY A 221 8.70 3.20 12.82
C GLY A 221 9.32 4.58 12.53
N THR A 222 10.65 4.68 12.44
CA THR A 222 11.32 5.91 11.99
C THR A 222 10.88 6.34 10.59
N ALA A 223 10.75 5.40 9.65
CA ALA A 223 10.24 5.69 8.31
C ALA A 223 8.77 6.14 8.36
N ALA A 224 7.95 5.49 9.19
CA ALA A 224 6.55 5.83 9.40
C ALA A 224 6.39 7.24 9.97
N GLN A 225 7.22 7.65 10.93
CA GLN A 225 7.22 9.03 11.44
C GLN A 225 7.51 10.05 10.34
N LYS A 226 8.50 9.79 9.48
CA LYS A 226 8.80 10.68 8.33
C LYS A 226 7.62 10.77 7.35
N ILE A 227 6.95 9.64 7.08
CA ILE A 227 5.77 9.60 6.22
C ILE A 227 4.61 10.37 6.88
N TYR A 228 4.38 10.16 8.17
CA TYR A 228 3.38 10.90 8.94
C TYR A 228 3.64 12.41 8.90
N GLU A 229 4.86 12.85 9.19
CA GLU A 229 5.25 14.25 9.14
C GLU A 229 5.04 14.86 7.75
N ARG A 230 5.46 14.15 6.69
CA ARG A 230 5.29 14.59 5.30
C ARG A 230 3.82 14.81 4.93
N PHE A 231 2.96 13.85 5.23
CA PHE A 231 1.60 13.81 4.70
C PHE A 231 0.51 14.31 5.67
N ASN A 232 0.81 14.36 6.98
CA ASN A 232 -0.09 14.89 8.01
C ASN A 232 0.32 16.29 8.48
N GLY A 233 1.61 16.61 8.45
CA GLY A 233 2.15 17.93 8.83
C GLY A 233 1.89 19.04 7.80
N THR A 234 1.46 18.69 6.60
CA THR A 234 0.87 19.60 5.62
C THR A 234 -0.55 19.95 6.09
N GLY A 235 -0.64 20.95 6.98
CA GLY A 235 -1.87 21.40 7.64
C GLY A 235 -3.08 21.58 6.72
N GLY A 236 -4.25 21.28 7.28
CA GLY A 236 -5.50 21.12 6.56
C GLY A 236 -5.90 22.28 5.64
N SER A 237 -6.37 21.91 4.47
CA SER A 237 -7.55 22.57 3.89
C SER A 237 -8.66 21.54 3.82
N GLY A 238 -9.45 21.49 4.90
CA GLY A 238 -10.80 20.99 4.82
C GLY A 238 -11.58 21.92 3.89
N GLY A 239 -11.51 21.65 2.59
CA GLY A 239 -12.42 22.20 1.61
C GLY A 239 -13.76 21.51 1.78
N GLY A 240 -14.62 22.09 2.61
CA GLY A 240 -16.02 21.70 2.65
C GLY A 240 -16.63 21.86 1.26
N CYS A 241 -16.95 20.74 0.62
CA CYS A 241 -17.91 20.71 -0.46
C CYS A 241 -19.13 19.97 0.05
N SER A 242 -20.15 20.77 0.39
CA SER A 242 -21.49 20.31 0.67
C SER A 242 -21.97 19.37 -0.43
N SER A 243 -22.75 18.38 0.01
CA SER A 243 -23.46 17.40 -0.79
C SER A 243 -24.08 17.98 -2.06
N SER A 244 -23.74 17.40 -3.20
CA SER A 244 -24.63 17.34 -4.36
C SER A 244 -24.64 15.92 -4.89
N SER A 245 -25.77 15.26 -4.64
CA SER A 245 -26.19 13.97 -5.17
C SER A 245 -25.99 13.92 -6.68
N GLY A 246 -24.93 13.24 -7.11
CA GLY A 246 -24.62 13.00 -8.52
C GLY A 246 -24.20 11.56 -8.69
N GLY A 247 -25.19 10.66 -8.67
CA GLY A 247 -24.97 9.24 -8.96
C GLY A 247 -24.45 9.07 -10.38
N GLY A 248 -23.20 8.62 -10.50
CA GLY A 248 -22.54 8.35 -11.77
C GLY A 248 -21.32 7.46 -11.61
N ASP A 249 -21.53 6.17 -11.88
CA ASP A 249 -20.61 5.13 -12.38
C ASP A 249 -19.54 4.42 -11.51
N PHE A 250 -19.40 4.66 -10.20
CA PHE A 250 -18.61 3.73 -9.35
C PHE A 250 -19.41 2.47 -8.96
N ILE A 251 -20.70 2.62 -8.63
CA ILE A 251 -21.61 1.47 -8.41
C ILE A 251 -21.76 0.59 -9.66
N GLY A 252 -21.53 1.14 -10.86
CA GLY A 252 -21.54 0.41 -12.14
C GLY A 252 -20.26 -0.38 -12.41
N TYR A 253 -19.11 0.10 -11.94
CA TYR A 253 -17.83 -0.61 -11.98
C TYR A 253 -17.77 -1.72 -10.92
N VAL A 254 -18.14 -1.40 -9.67
CA VAL A 254 -18.21 -2.35 -8.55
C VAL A 254 -19.13 -3.53 -8.86
N LYS A 255 -20.28 -3.34 -9.52
CA LYS A 255 -21.19 -4.43 -9.89
C LYS A 255 -20.69 -5.32 -11.04
N ARG A 256 -19.73 -4.86 -11.85
CA ARG A 256 -19.15 -5.64 -12.97
C ARG A 256 -18.00 -6.53 -12.52
N TYR A 257 -17.27 -6.13 -11.48
CA TYR A 257 -16.07 -6.82 -11.00
C TYR A 257 -16.20 -7.36 -9.57
N ALA A 258 -17.30 -7.09 -8.87
CA ALA A 258 -17.71 -7.90 -7.73
C ALA A 258 -17.84 -9.35 -8.19
N TRP A 259 -16.98 -10.20 -7.65
CA TRP A 259 -16.95 -11.63 -7.90
C TRP A 259 -18.36 -12.22 -7.75
N PRO A 260 -18.80 -13.16 -8.61
CA PRO A 260 -20.08 -13.82 -8.41
C PRO A 260 -20.08 -14.46 -7.03
N GLU A 261 -20.95 -13.96 -6.15
CA GLU A 261 -21.21 -14.62 -4.87
C GLU A 261 -21.42 -16.10 -5.15
N ASN A 262 -20.65 -16.93 -4.45
CA ASN A 262 -20.78 -18.37 -4.51
C ASN A 262 -22.15 -18.70 -3.91
N LYS A 263 -23.21 -18.63 -4.72
CA LYS A 263 -24.54 -19.08 -4.34
C LYS A 263 -24.42 -20.58 -4.16
N GLY A 264 -24.32 -20.99 -2.89
CA GLY A 264 -24.50 -22.37 -2.48
C GLY A 264 -25.75 -22.91 -3.17
N SER A 265 -25.53 -23.84 -4.09
CA SER A 265 -26.58 -24.64 -4.70
C SER A 265 -27.10 -25.59 -3.63
N TYR A 266 -28.18 -25.21 -2.94
CA TYR A 266 -29.11 -26.19 -2.40
C TYR A 266 -29.92 -26.76 -3.56
N ARG A 267 -29.61 -28.00 -3.93
CA ARG A 267 -30.56 -29.03 -4.35
C ARG A 267 -30.08 -30.37 -3.84
#